data_AF-A0A6L8LRS5-F1
#
_entry.id   AF-A0A6L8LRS5-F1
#
_cell.length_a   1.000
_cell.length_b   1.000
_cell.length_c   1.000
_cell.angle_alpha   90.00
_cell.angle_beta   90.00
_cell.angle_gamma   90.00
#
_symmetry.space_group_name_H-M   'P 1'
#
loop_
_entity.id
_entity.type
_entity.pdbx_description
1 polymer ?
#
loop_
_entity_poly.entity_id
_entity_poly.type
_entity_poly.pdbx_seq_one_letter_code
_entity_poly.pdbx_strand_id
1 'polypeptide(L)'
;MASVSSFSFDLEAQGRTAKLHIKVGAEPGIEDWRCYPPDFLGATKGTVAWRKNEIGLFSDSGTLQGAFAYGILVIPEIGLDNVPIGTVGDARFENWGNGKWILKNKLVS
;
A
#
# COMPACT_ATOMS: atom_id res chain seq x y z
N MET A 1 -6.86 17.75 -15.44
CA MET A 1 -7.27 16.58 -14.63
C MET A 1 -6.02 16.08 -13.96
N ALA A 2 -5.98 16.00 -12.63
CA ALA A 2 -4.83 15.40 -11.94
C ALA A 2 -4.76 13.91 -12.33
N SER A 3 -3.61 13.45 -12.84
CA SER A 3 -3.39 12.02 -13.05
C SER A 3 -3.43 11.33 -11.68
N VAL A 4 -4.24 10.27 -11.58
CA VAL A 4 -4.34 9.44 -10.37
C VAL A 4 -4.10 8.00 -10.77
N SER A 5 -3.06 7.40 -10.22
CA SER A 5 -2.79 5.98 -10.35
C SER A 5 -3.43 5.22 -9.20
N SER A 6 -4.05 4.08 -9.50
CA SER A 6 -4.69 3.20 -8.53
C SER A 6 -4.15 1.78 -8.64
N PHE A 7 -3.91 1.12 -7.51
CA PHE A 7 -3.31 -0.20 -7.44
C PHE A 7 -4.09 -1.08 -6.46
N SER A 8 -4.37 -2.32 -6.85
CA SER A 8 -4.99 -3.33 -5.99
C SER A 8 -4.00 -4.45 -5.71
N PHE A 9 -3.88 -4.86 -4.45
CA PHE A 9 -3.00 -5.91 -3.99
C PHE A 9 -3.77 -6.94 -3.16
N ASP A 10 -3.32 -8.18 -3.19
CA ASP A 10 -3.57 -9.10 -2.09
C ASP A 10 -2.37 -9.06 -1.15
N LEU A 11 -2.61 -8.97 0.15
CA LEU A 11 -1.63 -9.04 1.21
C LEU A 11 -1.69 -10.43 1.84
N GLU A 12 -0.53 -10.99 2.18
CA GLU A 12 -0.44 -12.29 2.84
C GLU A 12 0.56 -12.23 4.00
N ALA A 13 0.14 -12.64 5.19
CA ALA A 13 1.03 -12.80 6.33
C ALA A 13 0.45 -13.80 7.33
N GLN A 14 1.28 -14.67 7.90
CA GLN A 14 0.87 -15.65 8.91
C GLN A 14 -0.36 -16.51 8.49
N GLY A 15 -0.45 -16.87 7.20
CA GLY A 15 -1.57 -17.64 6.64
C GLY A 15 -2.89 -16.86 6.49
N ARG A 16 -2.89 -15.54 6.77
CA ARG A 16 -4.03 -14.65 6.57
C ARG A 16 -3.87 -13.87 5.27
N THR A 17 -5.00 -13.46 4.70
CA THR A 17 -5.03 -12.66 3.48
C THR A 17 -5.91 -11.42 3.65
N ALA A 18 -5.55 -10.35 2.97
CA ALA A 18 -6.39 -9.15 2.86
C ALA A 18 -6.22 -8.50 1.49
N LYS A 19 -7.19 -7.70 1.08
CA LYS A 19 -7.15 -6.87 -0.11
C LYS A 19 -6.77 -5.46 0.27
N LEU A 20 -5.74 -4.93 -0.37
CA LEU A 20 -5.31 -3.56 -0.23
C LEU A 20 -5.57 -2.81 -1.53
N HIS A 21 -6.16 -1.63 -1.44
CA HIS A 21 -6.29 -0.70 -2.55
C HIS A 21 -5.53 0.58 -2.22
N ILE A 22 -4.68 1.05 -3.12
CA ILE A 22 -3.91 2.28 -2.98
C ILE A 22 -4.28 3.22 -4.12
N LYS A 23 -4.42 4.51 -3.82
CA LYS A 23 -4.45 5.60 -4.80
C LYS A 23 -3.30 6.54 -4.54
N VAL A 24 -2.66 6.99 -5.61
CA VAL A 24 -1.59 7.98 -5.59
C VAL A 24 -1.87 8.99 -6.70
N GLY A 25 -2.05 10.25 -6.34
CA GLY A 25 -2.13 11.33 -7.34
C GLY A 25 -0.75 11.85 -7.73
N ALA A 26 -0.67 12.49 -8.89
CA ALA A 26 0.49 13.27 -9.30
C ALA A 26 0.70 14.54 -8.45
N GLU A 27 -0.37 15.02 -7.80
CA GLU A 27 -0.33 16.15 -6.87
C GLU A 27 -0.39 15.65 -5.41
N PRO A 28 0.35 16.29 -4.48
CA PRO A 28 0.30 15.94 -3.06
C PRO A 28 -1.12 16.03 -2.47
N GLY A 29 -1.50 15.07 -1.64
CA GLY A 29 -2.79 15.05 -0.92
C GLY A 29 -3.84 14.10 -1.50
N ILE A 30 -3.48 13.27 -2.48
CA ILE A 30 -4.36 12.26 -3.12
C ILE A 30 -3.85 10.84 -2.83
N GLU A 31 -3.01 10.67 -1.80
CA GLU A 31 -2.42 9.39 -1.41
C GLU A 31 -3.24 8.69 -0.32
N ASP A 32 -4.16 7.80 -0.69
CA ASP A 32 -4.96 7.00 0.24
C ASP A 32 -4.78 5.50 0.05
N TRP A 33 -4.92 4.75 1.14
CA TRP A 33 -5.07 3.30 1.08
C TRP A 33 -6.33 2.83 1.78
N ARG A 34 -6.85 1.66 1.37
CA ARG A 34 -7.98 0.96 1.99
C ARG A 34 -7.70 -0.53 2.08
N CYS A 35 -8.02 -1.15 3.22
CA CYS A 35 -7.75 -2.56 3.48
C CYS A 35 -9.01 -3.33 3.89
N TYR A 36 -9.18 -4.53 3.33
CA TYR A 36 -10.31 -5.43 3.60
C TYR A 36 -9.86 -6.89 3.69
N PRO A 37 -10.10 -7.59 4.81
CA PRO A 37 -10.74 -7.10 6.02
C PRO A 37 -9.82 -6.16 6.82
N PRO A 38 -10.38 -5.23 7.63
CA PRO A 38 -9.60 -4.21 8.33
C PRO A 38 -8.80 -4.74 9.51
N ASP A 39 -9.16 -5.90 10.06
CA ASP A 39 -8.42 -6.59 11.12
C ASP A 39 -7.00 -6.99 10.68
N PHE A 40 -6.75 -7.09 9.37
CA PHE A 40 -5.41 -7.35 8.85
C PHE A 40 -4.45 -6.18 9.12
N LEU A 41 -4.80 -4.94 8.78
CA LEU A 41 -3.94 -3.80 9.12
C LEU A 41 -4.30 -3.18 10.48
N GLY A 42 -5.42 -3.55 11.08
CA GLY A 42 -5.98 -2.87 12.26
C GLY A 42 -6.76 -1.59 11.91
N ALA A 43 -6.90 -1.26 10.62
CA ALA A 43 -7.66 -0.11 10.13
C ALA A 43 -8.20 -0.36 8.71
N THR A 44 -9.31 0.30 8.38
CA THR A 44 -9.97 0.21 7.06
C THR A 44 -9.34 1.12 6.01
N LYS A 45 -8.71 2.22 6.41
CA LYS A 45 -8.10 3.21 5.53
C LYS A 45 -6.98 3.98 6.21
N GLY A 46 -6.19 4.68 5.40
CA GLY A 46 -5.18 5.62 5.87
C GLY A 46 -4.48 6.35 4.72
N THR A 47 -3.32 6.92 5.02
CA THR A 47 -2.51 7.71 4.08
C THR A 47 -1.33 6.89 3.58
N VAL A 48 -1.00 7.04 2.29
CA VAL A 48 0.20 6.45 1.71
C VAL A 48 1.34 7.45 1.71
N ALA A 49 2.56 7.01 2.02
CA ALA A 49 3.77 7.80 1.81
C ALA A 49 4.88 6.97 1.19
N TRP A 50 5.59 7.59 0.23
CA TRP A 50 6.72 6.97 -0.46
C TRP A 50 8.04 7.30 0.23
N ARG A 51 8.93 6.31 0.32
CA ARG A 51 10.33 6.51 0.68
C ARG A 51 11.19 5.62 -0.19
N LYS A 52 11.90 6.21 -1.15
CA LYS A 52 12.67 5.47 -2.16
C LYS A 52 11.77 4.46 -2.88
N ASN A 53 12.04 3.17 -2.72
CA ASN A 53 11.29 2.05 -3.30
C ASN A 53 10.30 1.43 -2.31
N GLU A 54 9.97 2.11 -1.21
CA GLU A 54 9.02 1.62 -0.21
C GLU A 54 7.76 2.47 -0.20
N ILE A 55 6.62 1.79 -0.04
CA ILE A 55 5.32 2.40 0.23
C ILE A 55 4.97 2.11 1.68
N GLY A 56 4.87 3.14 2.50
CA GLY A 56 4.33 3.02 3.86
C GLY A 56 2.82 3.25 3.89
N LEU A 57 2.13 2.43 4.68
CA LEU A 57 0.69 2.50 4.96
C LEU A 57 0.51 3.10 6.35
N PHE A 58 0.16 4.38 6.41
CA PHE A 58 0.10 5.14 7.66
C PHE A 58 -1.34 5.47 8.08
N SER A 59 -1.54 5.79 9.36
CA SER A 59 -2.80 6.35 9.86
C SER A 59 -3.12 7.71 9.23
N ASP A 60 -4.42 7.99 9.06
CA ASP A 60 -4.96 9.25 8.54
C ASP A 60 -4.91 10.37 9.60
N SER A 61 -3.71 10.73 10.07
CA SER A 61 -3.50 11.66 11.20
C SER A 61 -3.30 13.13 10.79
N GLY A 62 -3.52 13.48 9.52
CA GLY A 62 -3.33 14.85 9.00
C GLY A 62 -1.87 15.30 8.86
N THR A 63 -0.94 14.69 9.61
CA THR A 63 0.52 14.85 9.45
C THR A 63 1.22 13.49 9.51
N LEU A 64 2.26 13.30 8.67
CA LEU A 64 3.10 12.08 8.71
C LEU A 64 4.05 12.06 9.92
N GLN A 65 4.39 13.23 10.47
CA GLN A 65 5.16 13.36 11.72
C GLN A 65 4.26 12.93 12.89
N GLY A 66 4.35 11.66 13.28
CA GLY A 66 3.55 11.05 14.35
C GLY A 66 2.49 10.04 13.87
N ALA A 67 2.39 9.81 12.56
CA ALA A 67 1.49 8.79 12.02
C ALA A 67 1.98 7.38 12.38
N PHE A 68 1.06 6.51 12.80
CA PHE A 68 1.35 5.11 13.05
C PHE A 68 1.50 4.36 11.72
N ALA A 69 2.57 3.57 11.57
CA ALA A 69 2.79 2.74 10.40
C ALA A 69 2.13 1.38 10.58
N TYR A 70 1.13 1.07 9.77
CA TYR A 70 0.48 -0.25 9.76
C TYR A 70 1.25 -1.28 8.95
N GLY A 71 1.93 -0.83 7.90
CA GLY A 71 2.77 -1.69 7.10
C GLY A 71 3.62 -0.95 6.08
N ILE A 72 4.58 -1.67 5.52
CA ILE A 72 5.50 -1.21 4.49
C ILE A 72 5.50 -2.25 3.37
N LEU A 73 5.31 -1.80 2.14
CA LEU A 73 5.44 -2.61 0.93
C LEU A 73 6.76 -2.25 0.25
N VAL A 74 7.61 -3.25 0.02
CA VAL A 74 8.87 -3.08 -0.72
C VAL A 74 8.57 -3.25 -2.20
N ILE A 75 8.74 -2.18 -2.97
CA ILE A 75 8.45 -2.12 -4.39
C ILE A 75 9.76 -2.36 -5.17
N PRO A 76 9.73 -3.11 -6.29
CA PRO A 76 10.86 -3.24 -7.20
C PRO A 76 11.29 -1.87 -7.75
N GLU A 77 12.58 -1.73 -8.07
CA GLU A 77 13.13 -0.46 -8.58
C GLU A 77 12.45 0.04 -9.86
N ILE A 78 11.89 -0.86 -10.67
CA ILE A 78 11.15 -0.51 -11.88
C ILE A 78 9.80 0.20 -11.61
N GLY A 79 9.35 0.21 -10.36
CA GLY A 79 8.12 0.89 -9.91
C GLY A 79 6.82 0.13 -10.21
N LEU A 80 5.75 0.51 -9.52
CA LEU A 80 4.43 -0.14 -9.66
C LEU A 80 3.80 0.01 -11.05
N ASP A 81 4.12 1.10 -11.75
CA ASP A 81 3.60 1.37 -13.09
C ASP A 81 4.08 0.34 -14.11
N ASN A 82 5.30 -0.20 -13.92
CA ASN A 82 5.94 -1.09 -14.89
C ASN A 82 5.92 -2.57 -14.47
N VAL A 83 5.79 -2.90 -13.18
CA VAL A 83 5.73 -4.32 -12.74
C VAL A 83 4.50 -5.04 -13.32
N PRO A 84 4.61 -6.32 -13.73
CA PRO A 84 3.47 -7.12 -14.18
C PRO A 84 2.42 -7.35 -13.09
N ILE A 85 1.15 -7.47 -13.47
CA ILE A 85 0.11 -8.02 -12.60
C ILE A 85 0.49 -9.47 -12.25
N GLY A 86 0.30 -9.87 -10.99
CA GLY A 86 0.74 -11.14 -10.43
C GLY A 86 2.12 -11.09 -9.78
N THR A 87 2.86 -9.98 -9.93
CA THR A 87 4.14 -9.79 -9.23
C THR A 87 3.93 -9.88 -7.73
N VAL A 88 4.80 -10.64 -7.07
CA VAL A 88 4.85 -10.79 -5.62
C VAL A 88 6.04 -9.99 -5.10
N GLY A 89 5.84 -9.21 -4.06
CA GLY A 89 6.91 -8.49 -3.38
C GLY A 89 6.80 -8.64 -1.86
N ASP A 90 7.86 -8.22 -1.18
CA ASP A 90 7.95 -8.32 0.27
C ASP A 90 7.16 -7.20 0.95
N ALA A 91 6.58 -7.53 2.09
CA ALA A 91 5.90 -6.58 2.97
C ALA A 91 6.29 -6.82 4.42
N ARG A 92 6.17 -5.76 5.23
CA ARG A 92 6.25 -5.85 6.69
C ARG A 92 5.01 -5.19 7.29
N PHE A 93 4.28 -5.90 8.12
CA PHE A 93 3.07 -5.41 8.79
C PHE A 93 3.29 -5.38 10.29
N GLU A 94 2.83 -4.33 10.96
CA GLU A 94 3.14 -4.12 12.38
C GLU A 94 2.57 -5.21 13.29
N ASN A 95 1.36 -5.72 12.97
CA ASN A 95 0.69 -6.77 13.75
C ASN A 95 0.99 -8.21 13.29
N TRP A 96 1.60 -8.39 12.11
CA TRP A 96 1.80 -9.73 11.51
C TRP A 96 3.26 -10.08 11.20
N GLY A 97 4.17 -9.11 11.32
CA GLY A 97 5.57 -9.25 10.95
C GLY A 97 5.76 -9.28 9.43
N ASN A 98 6.70 -10.10 8.97
CA ASN A 98 7.00 -10.22 7.54
C ASN A 98 5.85 -10.91 6.79
N GLY A 99 5.56 -10.40 5.61
CA GLY A 99 4.53 -10.91 4.72
C GLY A 99 4.85 -10.58 3.27
N LYS A 100 3.85 -10.68 2.42
CA LYS A 100 3.95 -10.44 0.99
C LYS A 100 2.80 -9.58 0.51
N TRP A 101 3.02 -8.88 -0.59
CA TRP A 101 1.96 -8.29 -1.40
C TRP A 101 1.99 -8.92 -2.79
N ILE A 102 0.84 -9.01 -3.43
CA ILE A 102 0.67 -9.53 -4.78
C ILE A 102 -0.11 -8.50 -5.57
N LEU A 103 0.47 -7.92 -6.62
CA LEU A 103 -0.25 -6.95 -7.45
C LEU A 103 -1.36 -7.68 -8.22
N LYS A 104 -2.61 -7.27 -8.03
CA LYS A 104 -3.78 -7.85 -8.70
C LYS A 104 -4.33 -6.98 -9.82
N ASN A 105 -4.23 -5.67 -9.67
CA ASN A 105 -4.69 -4.73 -10.68
C ASN A 105 -3.93 -3.41 -10.59
N LYS A 106 -3.82 -2.70 -11.71
CA LYS A 106 -3.31 -1.32 -11.75
C LYS A 106 -4.05 -0.52 -12.81
N LEU A 107 -4.35 0.73 -12.49
CA LEU A 107 -4.86 1.74 -13.41
C LEU A 107 -3.91 2.94 -13.30
N VAL A 108 -3.13 3.19 -14.34
CA VAL A 108 -2.13 4.26 -14.40
C VAL A 108 -2.67 5.33 -15.37
N SER A 109 -2.63 6.61 -14.98
CA SER A 109 -3.10 7.75 -15.79
C SER A 109 -1.98 8.74 -16.12
#